data_AF-A0A954WNA4-F1
#
_entry.id   AF-A0A954WNA4-F1
#
_cell.length_a   1.000
_cell.length_b   1.000
_cell.length_c   1.000
_cell.angle_alpha   90.00
_cell.angle_beta   90.00
_cell.angle_gamma   90.00
#
_symmetry.space_group_name_H-M   'P 1'
#
loop_
_entity.id
_entity.type
_entity.pdbx_description
1 polymer ?
#
loop_
_entity_poly.entity_id
_entity_poly.type
_entity_poly.pdbx_seq_one_letter_code
_entity_poly.pdbx_strand_id
1 'polypeptide(L)'
;MSMVEKSAEEFAHRVFDLNLVSQRDMNSVWAELGSRNVAAEELQRVLLRRELLTNYQVDRLARGERTGFFYGDYKVLYLVGAGSFARVYRAVHKETGKVVALKVLRKRFSEDPSVCEQFIREGEMGAKLRHPNIVPIYEVTANRRSHYMVMDFIEGRDLREFIRIRKKLSVDEALKFSTDVAAGLAYAAEFGIRHRDLKLSNVLMSSSGRAQLVDFGLAAVSGEIDDESDGVNPRTIDYAGLERTTGVRKDDPRSDIYFAGCMFYHMLTGKPPLVETKDRSQRLSKTRFEQIPPITDLEPDLPRRVVQVVKKAMELNVKRRYQSPAEYLADLQLCAKRMHTSDAELAILEEGANRAVMIVDSNIEMQDVFRKGLKKVGYRVLVVSDASRAIDRCNTNETVADCVVFGCHSLGRSGLEAFNKFAELDATKNTPAVLLLAEKQAALASKASLGEKRVVAKLPLKMKEFRGLLRRLLGTQAQDA
;
A
#
# COMPACT_ATOMS: atom_id res chain seq x y z
N MET A 1 -9.46 2.69 -48.59
CA MET A 1 -9.36 3.67 -49.68
C MET A 1 -9.37 5.06 -49.08
N SER A 2 -8.27 5.78 -49.26
CA SER A 2 -7.91 7.02 -48.59
C SER A 2 -8.69 8.23 -49.09
N MET A 3 -9.32 8.99 -48.20
CA MET A 3 -9.42 10.43 -48.39
C MET A 3 -8.06 11.02 -48.02
N VAL A 4 -7.10 11.00 -48.95
CA VAL A 4 -5.93 11.87 -48.85
C VAL A 4 -6.44 13.28 -49.10
N GLU A 5 -6.35 14.15 -48.09
CA GLU A 5 -6.58 15.58 -48.27
C GLU A 5 -5.65 16.06 -49.40
N LYS A 6 -6.21 16.62 -50.47
CA LYS A 6 -5.50 16.77 -51.74
C LYS A 6 -4.56 17.97 -51.73
N SER A 7 -4.72 18.91 -50.79
CA SER A 7 -3.85 20.07 -50.64
C SER A 7 -3.52 20.36 -49.17
N ALA A 8 -2.36 20.98 -48.93
CA ALA A 8 -1.98 21.45 -47.60
C ALA A 8 -2.94 22.52 -47.06
N GLU A 9 -3.60 23.30 -47.92
CA GLU A 9 -4.60 24.27 -47.50
C GLU A 9 -5.86 23.60 -46.94
N GLU A 10 -6.36 22.53 -47.56
CA GLU A 10 -7.49 21.75 -47.02
C GLU A 10 -7.17 21.18 -45.63
N PHE A 11 -5.97 20.62 -45.47
CA PHE A 11 -5.49 20.11 -44.18
C PHE A 11 -5.40 21.23 -43.14
N ALA A 12 -4.79 22.37 -43.50
CA ALA A 12 -4.67 23.52 -42.59
C ALA A 12 -6.02 24.10 -42.19
N HIS A 13 -6.96 24.21 -43.13
CA HIS A 13 -8.33 24.64 -42.85
C HIS A 13 -8.99 23.72 -41.83
N ARG A 14 -8.86 22.40 -42.01
CA ARG A 14 -9.41 21.44 -41.06
C ARG A 14 -8.79 21.54 -39.67
N VAL A 15 -7.46 21.68 -39.60
CA VAL A 15 -6.73 21.86 -38.34
C VAL A 15 -7.22 23.12 -37.61
N PHE A 16 -7.44 24.20 -38.36
CA PHE A 16 -7.95 25.45 -37.83
C PHE A 16 -9.41 25.35 -37.38
N ASP A 17 -10.29 24.78 -38.21
CA ASP A 17 -11.72 24.57 -37.91
C ASP A 17 -11.92 23.77 -36.63
N LEU A 18 -11.01 22.82 -36.35
CA LEU A 18 -11.03 21.99 -35.15
C LEU A 18 -10.32 22.64 -33.97
N ASN A 19 -9.83 23.87 -34.09
CA ASN A 19 -9.09 24.62 -33.08
C ASN A 19 -7.85 23.88 -32.55
N LEU A 20 -7.21 23.05 -33.39
CA LEU A 20 -6.04 22.26 -32.99
C LEU A 20 -4.76 23.10 -32.96
N VAL A 21 -4.64 24.09 -33.84
CA VAL A 21 -3.49 24.98 -33.96
C VAL A 21 -4.00 26.41 -34.10
N SER A 22 -3.37 27.37 -33.41
CA SER A 22 -3.79 28.77 -33.48
C SER A 22 -3.49 29.38 -34.85
N GLN A 23 -4.22 30.44 -35.24
CA GLN A 23 -3.92 31.16 -36.48
C GLN A 23 -2.48 31.69 -36.50
N ARG A 24 -1.98 32.14 -35.35
CA ARG A 24 -0.61 32.65 -35.21
C ARG A 24 0.42 31.56 -35.50
N ASP A 25 0.25 30.39 -34.91
CA ASP A 25 1.17 29.27 -35.10
C ASP A 25 1.12 28.75 -36.54
N MET A 26 -0.08 28.66 -37.10
CA MET A 26 -0.28 28.26 -38.49
C MET A 26 0.36 29.26 -39.48
N ASN A 27 0.21 30.57 -39.24
CA ASN A 27 0.87 31.60 -40.04
C ASN A 27 2.40 31.48 -39.97
N SER A 28 2.95 31.17 -38.79
CA SER A 28 4.39 30.94 -38.61
C SER A 28 4.88 29.68 -39.33
N VAL A 29 4.05 28.64 -39.41
CA VAL A 29 4.33 27.42 -40.19
C VAL A 29 4.35 27.73 -41.69
N TRP A 30 3.37 28.49 -42.19
CA TRP A 30 3.34 28.92 -43.59
C TRP A 30 4.52 29.80 -43.97
N ALA A 31 4.94 30.69 -43.08
CA ALA A 31 6.12 31.53 -43.30
C ALA A 31 7.40 30.69 -43.46
N GLU A 32 7.52 29.58 -42.73
CA GLU A 32 8.66 28.67 -42.84
C GLU A 32 8.64 27.86 -44.16
N LEU A 33 7.46 27.40 -44.56
CA LEU A 33 7.27 26.67 -45.82
C LEU A 33 7.51 27.56 -47.05
N GLY A 34 7.41 28.88 -46.91
CA GLY A 34 7.60 29.86 -47.98
C GLY A 34 6.52 29.84 -49.07
N SER A 35 5.59 28.88 -49.04
CA SER A 35 4.48 28.72 -49.97
C SER A 35 3.32 28.00 -49.29
N ARG A 36 2.09 28.29 -49.73
CA ARG A 36 0.89 27.52 -49.36
C ARG A 36 0.61 26.36 -50.32
N ASN A 37 1.20 26.40 -51.51
CA ASN A 37 1.08 25.36 -52.53
C ASN A 37 2.16 24.28 -52.31
N VAL A 38 2.02 23.53 -51.22
CA VAL A 38 2.88 22.41 -50.85
C VAL A 38 2.05 21.14 -50.67
N ALA A 39 2.72 19.99 -50.66
CA ALA A 39 2.05 18.73 -50.34
C ALA A 39 1.58 18.72 -48.87
N ALA A 40 0.44 18.09 -48.59
CA ALA A 40 -0.10 18.01 -47.23
C ALA A 40 0.88 17.32 -46.25
N GLU A 41 1.64 16.34 -46.73
CA GLU A 41 2.67 15.64 -45.96
C GLU A 41 3.81 16.56 -45.52
N GLU A 42 4.12 17.60 -46.31
CA GLU A 42 5.17 18.57 -45.97
C GLU A 42 4.70 19.49 -44.83
N LEU A 43 3.47 19.99 -44.92
CA LEU A 43 2.83 20.73 -43.83
C LEU A 43 2.73 19.89 -42.54
N GLN A 44 2.29 18.63 -42.65
CA GLN A 44 2.21 17.71 -41.52
C GLN A 44 3.58 17.49 -40.85
N ARG A 45 4.65 17.31 -41.63
CA ARG A 45 6.01 17.18 -41.09
C ARG A 45 6.43 18.40 -40.28
N VAL A 46 6.13 19.61 -40.76
CA VAL A 46 6.45 20.84 -40.02
C VAL A 46 5.62 20.95 -38.73
N LEU A 47 4.31 20.65 -38.79
CA LEU A 47 3.43 20.67 -37.62
C LEU A 47 3.83 19.65 -36.54
N LEU A 48 4.27 18.45 -36.95
CA LEU A 48 4.78 17.41 -36.06
C LEU A 48 6.14 17.79 -35.47
N ARG A 49 7.07 18.28 -36.29
CA ARG A 49 8.41 18.70 -35.86
C ARG A 49 8.37 19.88 -34.88
N ARG A 50 7.39 20.77 -35.03
CA ARG A 50 7.13 21.88 -34.09
C ARG A 50 6.24 21.49 -32.90
N GLU A 51 5.88 20.22 -32.76
CA GLU A 51 5.01 19.69 -31.69
C GLU A 51 3.63 20.37 -31.59
N LEU A 52 3.17 21.03 -32.67
CA LEU A 52 1.85 21.67 -32.73
C LEU A 52 0.73 20.64 -32.87
N LEU A 53 1.04 19.53 -33.56
CA LEU A 53 0.21 18.34 -33.65
C LEU A 53 1.01 17.11 -33.22
N THR A 54 0.29 16.08 -32.79
CA THR A 54 0.84 14.74 -32.57
C THR A 54 0.52 13.82 -33.75
N ASN A 55 1.30 12.74 -33.93
CA ASN A 55 0.98 11.70 -34.93
C ASN A 55 -0.44 11.17 -34.76
N TYR A 56 -0.88 11.00 -33.52
CA TYR A 56 -2.25 10.57 -33.20
C TYR A 56 -3.31 11.54 -33.75
N GLN A 57 -3.08 12.85 -33.67
CA GLN A 57 -4.00 13.85 -34.20
C GLN A 57 -3.99 13.86 -35.73
N VAL A 58 -2.81 13.81 -36.35
CA VAL A 58 -2.66 13.74 -37.82
C VAL A 58 -3.37 12.51 -38.39
N ASP A 59 -3.18 11.33 -37.79
CA ASP A 59 -3.84 10.09 -38.21
C ASP A 59 -5.37 10.20 -38.16
N ARG A 60 -5.91 10.88 -37.15
CA ARG A 60 -7.37 11.06 -36.99
C ARG A 60 -7.91 12.08 -37.98
N LEU A 61 -7.18 13.16 -38.25
CA LEU A 61 -7.52 14.13 -39.28
C LEU A 61 -7.58 13.44 -40.66
N ALA A 62 -6.55 12.67 -41.00
CA ALA A 62 -6.48 11.91 -42.26
C ALA A 62 -7.61 10.88 -42.42
N ARG A 63 -8.16 10.34 -41.32
CA ARG A 63 -9.32 9.44 -41.34
C ARG A 63 -10.66 10.15 -41.49
N GLY A 64 -10.69 11.47 -41.58
CA GLY A 64 -11.94 12.18 -41.66
C GLY A 64 -12.60 12.42 -40.30
N GLU A 65 -11.92 12.17 -39.17
CA GLU A 65 -12.52 12.38 -37.86
C GLU A 65 -12.65 13.88 -37.52
N ARG A 66 -13.75 14.25 -36.84
CA ARG A 66 -14.06 15.64 -36.44
C ARG A 66 -14.23 15.83 -34.94
N THR A 67 -14.17 14.74 -34.16
CA THR A 67 -14.44 14.75 -32.71
C THR A 67 -13.40 13.94 -31.93
N GLY A 68 -13.38 14.09 -30.61
CA GLY A 68 -12.43 13.39 -29.74
C GLY A 68 -11.00 13.93 -29.77
N PHE A 69 -10.81 15.12 -30.34
CA PHE A 69 -9.59 15.92 -30.19
C PHE A 69 -9.56 16.70 -28.87
N PHE A 70 -10.73 17.00 -28.32
CA PHE A 70 -10.90 17.74 -27.09
C PHE A 70 -12.00 17.12 -26.23
N TYR A 71 -11.80 17.18 -24.91
CA TYR A 71 -12.82 16.94 -23.89
C TYR A 71 -12.75 18.11 -22.91
N GLY A 72 -13.79 18.96 -22.88
CA GLY A 72 -13.71 20.24 -22.17
C GLY A 72 -12.47 21.05 -22.62
N ASP A 73 -11.69 21.52 -21.65
CA ASP A 73 -10.47 22.30 -21.86
C ASP A 73 -9.22 21.46 -22.09
N TYR A 74 -9.37 20.15 -22.31
CA TYR A 74 -8.25 19.22 -22.46
C TYR A 74 -8.08 18.78 -23.91
N LYS A 75 -6.94 19.13 -24.52
CA LYS A 75 -6.51 18.68 -25.86
C LYS A 75 -5.92 17.29 -25.77
N VAL A 76 -6.50 16.32 -26.46
CA VAL A 76 -6.02 14.93 -26.52
C VAL A 76 -4.73 14.86 -27.33
N LEU A 77 -3.66 14.35 -26.72
CA LEU A 77 -2.36 14.17 -27.37
C LEU A 77 -2.20 12.76 -27.93
N TYR A 78 -2.45 11.73 -27.12
CA TYR A 78 -2.26 10.32 -27.51
C TYR A 78 -3.28 9.41 -26.83
N LEU A 79 -3.64 8.30 -27.48
CA LEU A 79 -4.33 7.18 -26.81
C LEU A 79 -3.30 6.39 -25.99
N VAL A 80 -3.55 6.26 -24.67
CA VAL A 80 -2.69 5.51 -23.74
C VAL A 80 -3.17 4.06 -23.63
N GLY A 81 -4.48 3.86 -23.54
CA GLY A 81 -5.06 2.53 -23.41
C GLY A 81 -6.53 2.49 -23.79
N ALA A 82 -7.00 1.32 -24.21
CA ALA A 82 -8.40 1.09 -24.54
C ALA A 82 -8.91 -0.13 -23.76
N GLY A 83 -9.78 0.12 -22.78
CA GLY A 83 -10.49 -0.91 -22.06
C GLY A 83 -11.81 -1.30 -22.74
N SER A 84 -12.55 -2.20 -22.08
CA SER A 84 -13.89 -2.60 -22.50
C SER A 84 -14.83 -1.40 -22.57
N PHE A 85 -14.91 -0.62 -21.48
CA PHE A 85 -15.88 0.47 -21.30
C PHE A 85 -15.34 1.86 -21.60
N ALA A 86 -14.07 2.13 -21.27
CA ALA A 86 -13.45 3.44 -21.39
C ALA A 86 -12.16 3.40 -22.21
N ARG A 87 -11.75 4.57 -22.71
CA ARG A 87 -10.43 4.83 -23.29
C ARG A 87 -9.69 5.81 -22.41
N VAL A 88 -8.39 5.61 -22.23
CA VAL A 88 -7.52 6.53 -21.49
C VAL A 88 -6.64 7.25 -22.49
N TYR A 89 -6.62 8.58 -22.44
CA TYR A 89 -5.80 9.43 -23.28
C TYR A 89 -4.80 10.22 -22.45
N ARG A 90 -3.61 10.46 -23.00
CA ARG A 90 -2.73 11.54 -22.53
C ARG A 90 -3.26 12.82 -23.14
N ALA A 91 -3.51 13.83 -22.33
CA ALA A 91 -4.02 15.11 -22.76
C ALA A 91 -3.29 16.25 -22.08
N VAL A 92 -3.51 17.47 -22.56
CA VAL A 92 -2.97 18.69 -21.99
C VAL A 92 -4.10 19.69 -21.78
N HIS A 93 -4.14 20.32 -20.61
CA HIS A 93 -5.05 21.43 -20.35
C HIS A 93 -4.62 22.64 -21.20
N LYS A 94 -5.54 23.20 -21.99
CA LYS A 94 -5.22 24.22 -23.00
C LYS A 94 -4.60 25.49 -22.43
N GLU A 95 -5.07 25.95 -21.27
CA GLU A 95 -4.58 27.19 -20.65
C GLU A 95 -3.32 26.99 -19.80
N THR A 96 -3.32 25.99 -18.91
CA THR A 96 -2.22 25.77 -17.96
C THR A 96 -1.06 24.96 -18.54
N GLY A 97 -1.25 24.28 -19.66
CA GLY A 97 -0.25 23.36 -20.22
C GLY A 97 -0.04 22.08 -19.38
N LYS A 98 -0.85 21.86 -18.33
CA LYS A 98 -0.71 20.69 -17.46
C LYS A 98 -1.06 19.40 -18.21
N VAL A 99 -0.16 18.42 -18.19
CA VAL A 99 -0.39 17.09 -18.74
C VAL A 99 -1.26 16.26 -17.78
N VAL A 100 -2.29 15.60 -18.32
CA VAL A 100 -3.27 14.81 -17.57
C VAL A 100 -3.61 13.51 -18.29
N ALA A 101 -4.12 12.53 -17.55
CA ALA A 101 -4.81 11.37 -18.12
C ALA A 101 -6.31 11.66 -18.18
N LEU A 102 -6.92 11.41 -19.35
CA LEU A 102 -8.36 11.49 -19.55
C LEU A 102 -8.92 10.09 -19.74
N LYS A 103 -9.69 9.58 -18.77
CA LYS A 103 -10.48 8.37 -18.96
C LYS A 103 -11.85 8.78 -19.47
N VAL A 104 -12.20 8.30 -20.66
CA VAL A 104 -13.41 8.70 -21.38
C VAL A 104 -14.26 7.47 -21.66
N LEU A 105 -15.53 7.52 -21.29
CA LEU A 105 -16.48 6.46 -21.58
C LEU A 105 -16.69 6.33 -23.09
N ARG A 106 -16.68 5.10 -23.61
CA ARG A 106 -16.88 4.85 -25.05
C ARG A 106 -18.34 5.12 -25.42
N LYS A 107 -18.56 5.74 -26.59
CA LYS A 107 -19.89 6.16 -27.08
C LYS A 107 -20.96 5.06 -27.01
N ARG A 108 -20.62 3.80 -27.30
CA ARG A 108 -21.57 2.67 -27.23
C ARG A 108 -22.14 2.40 -25.83
N PHE A 109 -21.51 2.92 -24.77
CA PHE A 109 -21.98 2.83 -23.39
C PHE A 109 -22.47 4.17 -22.85
N SER A 110 -22.32 5.27 -23.59
CA SER A 110 -22.76 6.59 -23.12
C SER A 110 -24.28 6.78 -23.18
N GLU A 111 -24.98 5.85 -23.84
CA GLU A 111 -26.44 5.83 -23.93
C GLU A 111 -27.08 4.89 -22.90
N ASP A 112 -26.26 4.09 -22.19
CA ASP A 112 -26.71 3.23 -21.09
C ASP A 112 -26.63 4.01 -19.77
N PRO A 113 -27.76 4.40 -19.16
CA PRO A 113 -27.76 5.18 -17.93
C PRO A 113 -27.04 4.47 -16.79
N SER A 114 -27.14 3.14 -16.71
CA SER A 114 -26.54 2.36 -15.63
C SER A 114 -25.01 2.43 -15.67
N VAL A 115 -24.43 2.30 -16.87
CA VAL A 115 -22.98 2.39 -17.07
C VAL A 115 -22.48 3.83 -16.87
N CYS A 116 -23.27 4.83 -17.28
CA CYS A 116 -22.93 6.24 -17.06
C CYS A 116 -22.93 6.59 -15.58
N GLU A 117 -23.98 6.23 -14.83
CA GLU A 117 -24.06 6.46 -13.39
C GLU A 117 -22.92 5.75 -12.64
N GLN A 118 -22.58 4.52 -13.04
CA GLN A 118 -21.46 3.78 -12.48
C GLN A 118 -20.13 4.50 -12.72
N PHE A 119 -19.90 4.97 -13.95
CA PHE A 119 -18.71 5.73 -14.30
C PHE A 119 -18.60 7.00 -13.46
N ILE A 120 -19.68 7.78 -13.34
CA ILE A 120 -19.68 9.02 -12.54
C ILE A 120 -19.38 8.73 -11.07
N ARG A 121 -20.07 7.73 -10.50
CA ARG A 121 -19.90 7.34 -9.10
C ARG A 121 -18.48 6.85 -8.79
N GLU A 122 -17.86 6.10 -9.70
CA GLU A 122 -16.45 5.70 -9.60
C GLU A 122 -15.54 6.92 -9.50
N GLY A 123 -15.73 7.88 -10.41
CA GLY A 123 -14.97 9.12 -10.43
C GLY A 123 -15.13 9.92 -9.14
N GLU A 124 -16.37 10.09 -8.67
CA GLU A 124 -16.67 10.84 -7.45
C GLU A 124 -16.10 10.19 -6.19
N MET A 125 -16.13 8.85 -6.10
CA MET A 125 -15.48 8.12 -5.01
C MET A 125 -13.97 8.29 -5.06
N GLY A 126 -13.36 8.09 -6.22
CA GLY A 126 -11.91 8.25 -6.39
C GLY A 126 -11.43 9.68 -6.19
N ALA A 127 -12.26 10.68 -6.53
CA ALA A 127 -11.97 12.10 -6.33
C ALA A 127 -11.81 12.49 -4.84
N LYS A 128 -12.36 11.70 -3.90
CA LYS A 128 -12.17 11.91 -2.46
C LYS A 128 -10.79 11.47 -1.97
N LEU A 129 -10.07 10.67 -2.75
CA LEU A 129 -8.80 10.06 -2.33
C LEU A 129 -7.61 10.93 -2.74
N ARG A 130 -6.75 11.27 -1.77
CA ARG A 130 -5.51 12.03 -1.97
C ARG A 130 -4.38 11.34 -1.21
N HIS A 131 -3.64 10.48 -1.90
CA HIS A 131 -2.57 9.69 -1.29
C HIS A 131 -1.44 9.44 -2.30
N PRO A 132 -0.16 9.41 -1.89
CA PRO A 132 0.96 9.18 -2.81
C PRO A 132 0.89 7.88 -3.62
N ASN A 133 0.20 6.85 -3.10
CA ASN A 133 0.00 5.56 -3.75
C ASN A 133 -1.37 5.40 -4.44
N ILE A 134 -2.11 6.49 -4.65
CA ILE A 134 -3.38 6.51 -5.39
C ILE A 134 -3.31 7.64 -6.41
N VAL A 135 -3.64 7.36 -7.67
CA VAL A 135 -3.66 8.39 -8.70
C VAL A 135 -4.80 9.38 -8.42
N PRO A 136 -4.50 10.68 -8.22
CA PRO A 136 -5.52 11.68 -7.94
C PRO A 136 -6.47 11.87 -9.12
N ILE A 137 -7.78 11.90 -8.84
CA ILE A 137 -8.81 12.36 -9.78
C ILE A 137 -9.12 13.83 -9.46
N TYR A 138 -8.97 14.70 -10.45
CA TYR A 138 -9.17 16.14 -10.32
C TYR A 138 -10.60 16.55 -10.68
N GLU A 139 -11.17 15.95 -11.72
CA GLU A 139 -12.46 16.36 -12.27
C GLU A 139 -13.20 15.12 -12.79
N VAL A 140 -14.52 15.15 -12.62
CA VAL A 140 -15.45 14.17 -13.19
C VAL A 140 -16.50 14.97 -13.93
N THR A 141 -16.63 14.73 -15.23
CA THR A 141 -17.56 15.48 -16.08
C THR A 141 -18.53 14.52 -16.76
N ALA A 142 -19.81 14.82 -16.60
CA ALA A 142 -20.92 14.12 -17.21
C ALA A 142 -21.83 15.11 -17.93
N ASN A 143 -21.87 15.05 -19.25
CA ASN A 143 -22.78 15.87 -20.05
C ASN A 143 -23.35 15.05 -21.21
N ARG A 144 -24.35 15.62 -21.90
CA ARG A 144 -25.06 14.94 -23.02
C ARG A 144 -24.14 14.46 -24.16
N ARG A 145 -22.91 14.97 -24.27
CA ARG A 145 -22.00 14.67 -25.39
C ARG A 145 -20.83 13.77 -25.00
N SER A 146 -20.37 13.76 -23.74
CA SER A 146 -19.23 12.96 -23.29
C SER A 146 -19.17 12.83 -21.77
N HIS A 147 -18.77 11.64 -21.31
CA HIS A 147 -18.45 11.35 -19.92
C HIS A 147 -16.95 11.10 -19.80
N TYR A 148 -16.26 11.88 -18.96
CA TYR A 148 -14.82 11.74 -18.77
C TYR A 148 -14.37 12.09 -17.36
N MET A 149 -13.21 11.56 -16.98
CA MET A 149 -12.51 11.88 -15.76
C MET A 149 -11.13 12.43 -16.10
N VAL A 150 -10.73 13.47 -15.38
CA VAL A 150 -9.39 14.05 -15.44
C VAL A 150 -8.62 13.54 -14.24
N MET A 151 -7.52 12.85 -14.49
CA MET A 151 -6.66 12.31 -13.45
C MET A 151 -5.20 12.68 -13.72
N ASP A 152 -4.37 12.53 -12.70
CA ASP A 152 -2.94 12.77 -12.84
C ASP A 152 -2.32 11.81 -13.87
N PHE A 153 -1.46 12.33 -14.74
CA PHE A 153 -0.79 11.50 -15.75
C PHE A 153 0.49 10.92 -15.16
N ILE A 154 0.47 9.64 -14.80
CA ILE A 154 1.67 8.97 -14.31
C ILE A 154 2.55 8.56 -15.48
N GLU A 155 3.71 9.20 -15.58
CA GLU A 155 4.74 8.83 -16.55
C GLU A 155 5.36 7.50 -16.16
N GLY A 156 5.01 6.45 -16.90
CA GLY A 156 5.47 5.09 -16.65
C GLY A 156 4.62 4.03 -17.33
N ARG A 157 4.70 2.80 -16.80
CA ARG A 157 3.94 1.64 -17.30
C ARG A 157 3.16 1.01 -16.16
N ASP A 158 2.13 0.24 -16.50
CA ASP A 158 1.50 -0.60 -15.49
C ASP A 158 2.41 -1.76 -15.06
N LEU A 159 2.15 -2.29 -13.87
CA LEU A 159 2.96 -3.34 -13.26
C LEU A 159 2.89 -4.68 -14.03
N ARG A 160 1.83 -4.90 -14.83
CA ARG A 160 1.71 -6.08 -15.69
C ARG A 160 2.74 -6.04 -16.81
N GLU A 161 2.83 -4.92 -17.51
CA GLU A 161 3.86 -4.68 -18.53
C GLU A 161 5.27 -4.76 -17.92
N PHE A 162 5.43 -4.22 -16.70
CA PHE A 162 6.71 -4.26 -15.98
C PHE A 162 7.17 -5.71 -15.71
N ILE A 163 6.29 -6.56 -15.17
CA ILE A 163 6.57 -7.99 -14.92
C ILE A 163 6.75 -8.75 -16.24
N ARG A 164 5.96 -8.47 -17.28
CA ARG A 164 6.09 -9.14 -18.60
C ARG A 164 7.50 -9.01 -19.18
N ILE A 165 8.11 -7.83 -19.01
CA ILE A 165 9.46 -7.50 -19.46
C ILE A 165 10.51 -8.14 -18.53
N ARG A 166 10.38 -7.93 -17.21
CA ARG A 166 11.35 -8.38 -16.20
C ARG A 166 11.29 -9.88 -15.88
N LYS A 167 10.22 -10.55 -16.30
CA LYS A 167 9.79 -11.92 -15.93
C LYS A 167 9.37 -12.05 -14.47
N LYS A 168 10.21 -11.65 -13.52
CA LYS A 168 9.90 -11.56 -12.08
C LYS A 168 10.67 -10.39 -11.46
N LEU A 169 10.31 -10.02 -10.24
CA LEU A 169 10.96 -8.95 -9.48
C LEU A 169 11.85 -9.51 -8.38
N SER A 170 12.85 -8.71 -7.98
CA SER A 170 13.60 -8.98 -6.76
C SER A 170 12.68 -8.89 -5.53
N VAL A 171 13.07 -9.55 -4.43
CA VAL A 171 12.33 -9.51 -3.17
C VAL A 171 12.13 -8.07 -2.69
N ASP A 172 13.17 -7.23 -2.79
CA ASP A 172 13.12 -5.84 -2.35
C ASP A 172 12.15 -4.99 -3.19
N GLU A 173 12.20 -5.12 -4.53
CA GLU A 173 11.26 -4.43 -5.42
C GLU A 173 9.82 -4.89 -5.16
N ALA A 174 9.59 -6.21 -5.05
CA ALA A 174 8.27 -6.76 -4.81
C ALA A 174 7.71 -6.32 -3.44
N LEU A 175 8.52 -6.34 -2.38
CA LEU A 175 8.14 -5.83 -1.06
C LEU A 175 7.81 -4.34 -1.10
N LYS A 176 8.62 -3.54 -1.79
CA LYS A 176 8.38 -2.10 -1.95
C LYS A 176 7.04 -1.84 -2.63
N PHE A 177 6.78 -2.49 -3.77
CA PHE A 177 5.54 -2.28 -4.53
C PHE A 177 4.31 -2.83 -3.80
N SER A 178 4.44 -3.96 -3.11
CA SER A 178 3.38 -4.47 -2.23
C SER A 178 3.10 -3.52 -1.06
N THR A 179 4.12 -2.90 -0.48
CA THR A 179 3.97 -1.90 0.58
C THR A 179 3.23 -0.67 0.07
N ASP A 180 3.61 -0.15 -1.10
CA ASP A 180 2.92 0.96 -1.77
C ASP A 180 1.45 0.66 -2.03
N VAL A 181 1.15 -0.52 -2.58
CA VAL A 181 -0.24 -0.98 -2.83
C VAL A 181 -1.01 -1.09 -1.51
N ALA A 182 -0.44 -1.71 -0.48
CA ALA A 182 -1.08 -1.85 0.82
C ALA A 182 -1.33 -0.49 1.50
N ALA A 183 -0.43 0.49 1.32
CA ALA A 183 -0.61 1.86 1.82
C ALA A 183 -1.79 2.57 1.14
N GLY A 184 -1.92 2.44 -0.19
CA GLY A 184 -3.09 2.96 -0.91
C GLY A 184 -4.40 2.28 -0.46
N LEU A 185 -4.40 0.97 -0.26
CA LEU A 185 -5.58 0.24 0.23
C LEU A 185 -5.96 0.61 1.67
N ALA A 186 -4.97 0.78 2.57
CA ALA A 186 -5.20 1.22 3.93
C ALA A 186 -5.84 2.61 3.97
N TYR A 187 -5.28 3.56 3.22
CA TYR A 187 -5.83 4.91 3.10
C TYR A 187 -7.27 4.89 2.55
N ALA A 188 -7.53 4.18 1.45
CA ALA A 188 -8.88 4.10 0.90
C ALA A 188 -9.88 3.46 1.88
N ALA A 189 -9.41 2.50 2.68
CA ALA A 189 -10.25 1.81 3.65
C ALA A 189 -10.75 2.71 4.79
N GLU A 190 -9.99 3.76 5.15
CA GLU A 190 -10.41 4.79 6.12
C GLU A 190 -11.65 5.57 5.64
N PHE A 191 -11.83 5.70 4.33
CA PHE A 191 -13.01 6.32 3.71
C PHE A 191 -14.13 5.31 3.42
N GLY A 192 -13.99 4.06 3.90
CA GLY A 192 -14.95 2.98 3.60
C GLY A 192 -14.89 2.50 2.14
N ILE A 193 -13.90 2.93 1.36
CA ILE A 193 -13.76 2.58 -0.06
C ILE A 193 -12.99 1.27 -0.18
N ARG A 194 -13.42 0.43 -1.13
CA ARG A 194 -12.77 -0.84 -1.53
C ARG A 194 -12.38 -0.75 -3.00
N HIS A 195 -11.27 -1.36 -3.37
CA HIS A 195 -10.81 -1.33 -4.76
C HIS A 195 -11.64 -2.26 -5.65
N ARG A 196 -11.77 -3.54 -5.27
CA ARG A 196 -12.60 -4.57 -5.94
C ARG A 196 -12.23 -4.96 -7.37
N ASP A 197 -11.12 -4.46 -7.89
CA ASP A 197 -10.58 -4.84 -9.19
C ASP A 197 -9.05 -4.88 -9.13
N LEU A 198 -8.49 -5.39 -8.01
CA LEU A 198 -7.05 -5.47 -7.88
C LEU A 198 -6.45 -6.45 -8.87
N LYS A 199 -5.52 -5.93 -9.67
CA LYS A 199 -4.71 -6.65 -10.66
C LYS A 199 -3.51 -5.79 -11.02
N LEU A 200 -2.49 -6.42 -11.58
CA LEU A 200 -1.25 -5.74 -11.96
C LEU A 200 -1.46 -4.59 -12.97
N SER A 201 -2.45 -4.67 -13.85
CA SER A 201 -2.74 -3.60 -14.82
C SER A 201 -3.36 -2.34 -14.19
N ASN A 202 -3.81 -2.42 -12.93
CA ASN A 202 -4.38 -1.29 -12.18
C ASN A 202 -3.38 -0.70 -11.18
N VAL A 203 -2.09 -1.05 -11.33
CA VAL A 203 -0.98 -0.44 -10.59
C VAL A 203 -0.05 0.22 -11.60
N LEU A 204 0.07 1.53 -11.55
CA LEU A 204 1.01 2.29 -12.36
C LEU A 204 2.34 2.46 -11.63
N MET A 205 3.42 2.23 -12.34
CA MET A 205 4.78 2.46 -11.87
C MET A 205 5.25 3.82 -12.34
N SER A 206 5.34 4.79 -11.43
CA SER A 206 5.89 6.12 -11.75
C SER A 206 7.39 6.04 -12.07
N SER A 207 7.89 7.01 -12.84
CA SER A 207 9.33 7.23 -13.08
C SER A 207 10.15 7.38 -11.79
N SER A 208 9.52 7.83 -10.70
CA SER A 208 10.13 7.89 -9.35
C SER A 208 10.27 6.52 -8.65
N GLY A 209 9.81 5.44 -9.28
CA GLY A 209 9.87 4.08 -8.73
C GLY A 209 8.83 3.81 -7.63
N ARG A 210 7.73 4.57 -7.60
CA ARG A 210 6.58 4.37 -6.70
C ARG A 210 5.42 3.70 -7.44
N ALA A 211 4.77 2.74 -6.79
CA ALA A 211 3.54 2.12 -7.27
C ALA A 211 2.30 2.93 -6.84
N GLN A 212 1.38 3.16 -7.79
CA GLN A 212 0.16 3.93 -7.58
C GLN A 212 -1.06 3.18 -8.12
N LEU A 213 -2.09 3.07 -7.29
CA LEU A 213 -3.36 2.45 -7.65
C LEU A 213 -4.22 3.39 -8.50
N VAL A 214 -4.90 2.81 -9.49
CA VAL A 214 -5.93 3.47 -10.32
C VAL A 214 -7.25 2.71 -10.23
N ASP A 215 -8.33 3.31 -10.71
CA ASP A 215 -9.61 2.61 -10.94
C ASP A 215 -10.26 2.02 -9.67
N PHE A 216 -10.31 2.80 -8.59
CA PHE A 216 -11.01 2.43 -7.35
C PHE A 216 -12.53 2.30 -7.57
N GLY A 217 -13.12 1.20 -7.09
CA GLY A 217 -14.58 1.09 -6.96
C GLY A 217 -15.31 0.59 -8.20
N LEU A 218 -14.59 0.17 -9.25
CA LEU A 218 -15.17 -0.31 -10.52
C LEU A 218 -16.21 -1.42 -10.37
N ALA A 219 -16.04 -2.33 -9.41
CA ALA A 219 -16.89 -3.51 -9.29
C ALA A 219 -17.96 -3.41 -8.19
N ALA A 220 -18.10 -2.24 -7.54
CA ALA A 220 -18.88 -2.18 -6.30
C ALA A 220 -20.40 -2.28 -6.47
N VAL A 221 -20.89 -2.00 -7.68
CA VAL A 221 -22.31 -1.74 -7.92
C VAL A 221 -22.90 -2.73 -8.93
N SER A 222 -22.31 -3.93 -9.08
CA SER A 222 -23.05 -5.06 -9.67
C SER A 222 -24.06 -5.63 -8.67
N GLY A 223 -24.82 -4.77 -8.00
CA GLY A 223 -25.91 -5.16 -7.10
C GLY A 223 -27.09 -5.78 -7.83
N GLU A 224 -27.22 -5.53 -9.13
CA GLU A 224 -28.37 -5.90 -9.97
C GLU A 224 -27.96 -6.26 -11.41
N ILE A 225 -26.74 -6.78 -11.61
CA ILE A 225 -26.42 -7.39 -12.91
C ILE A 225 -26.78 -8.86 -12.78
N ASP A 226 -27.84 -9.27 -13.49
CA ASP A 226 -28.22 -10.67 -13.64
C ASP A 226 -26.97 -11.54 -13.80
N ASP A 227 -26.91 -12.58 -12.97
CA ASP A 227 -25.81 -13.55 -12.85
C ASP A 227 -25.50 -14.28 -14.19
N GLU A 228 -26.19 -13.95 -15.28
CA GLU A 228 -26.14 -14.58 -16.60
C GLU A 228 -25.54 -13.70 -17.72
N SER A 229 -25.14 -12.45 -17.47
CA SER A 229 -24.62 -11.61 -18.57
C SER A 229 -23.14 -11.90 -18.94
N ASP A 230 -22.90 -12.17 -20.23
CA ASP A 230 -21.58 -12.41 -20.86
C ASP A 230 -20.63 -11.18 -20.89
N GLY A 231 -20.95 -10.11 -20.15
CA GLY A 231 -20.24 -8.82 -20.17
C GLY A 231 -19.48 -8.46 -18.89
N VAL A 232 -19.55 -9.27 -17.84
CA VAL A 232 -18.98 -8.95 -16.52
C VAL A 232 -17.45 -9.02 -16.55
N ASN A 233 -16.77 -8.03 -15.96
CA ASN A 233 -15.30 -8.00 -15.84
C ASN A 233 -14.80 -9.31 -15.19
N PRO A 234 -13.87 -10.06 -15.82
CA PRO A 234 -13.40 -11.33 -15.29
C PRO A 234 -12.84 -11.27 -13.86
N ARG A 235 -12.24 -10.15 -13.47
CA ARG A 235 -11.76 -9.95 -12.09
C ARG A 235 -12.92 -9.80 -11.10
N THR A 236 -14.01 -9.13 -11.47
CA THR A 236 -15.23 -9.08 -10.66
C THR A 236 -15.78 -10.47 -10.38
N ILE A 237 -15.71 -11.37 -11.37
CA ILE A 237 -16.11 -12.79 -11.20
C ILE A 237 -15.16 -13.50 -10.23
N ASP A 238 -13.84 -13.28 -10.32
CA ASP A 238 -12.88 -13.85 -9.35
C ASP A 238 -13.16 -13.36 -7.92
N TYR A 239 -13.52 -12.08 -7.72
CA TYR A 239 -13.92 -11.56 -6.40
C TYR A 239 -15.17 -12.27 -5.88
N ALA A 240 -16.22 -12.38 -6.70
CA ALA A 240 -17.43 -13.10 -6.33
C ALA A 240 -17.17 -14.59 -6.01
N GLY A 241 -16.30 -15.23 -6.79
CA GLY A 241 -15.86 -16.61 -6.56
C GLY A 241 -15.12 -16.77 -5.23
N LEU A 242 -14.23 -15.84 -4.88
CA LEU A 242 -13.51 -15.83 -3.61
C LEU A 242 -14.49 -15.63 -2.43
N GLU A 243 -15.39 -14.65 -2.53
CA GLU A 243 -16.36 -14.33 -1.48
C GLU A 243 -17.29 -15.52 -1.22
N ARG A 244 -17.79 -16.16 -2.29
CA ARG A 244 -18.58 -17.40 -2.22
C ARG A 244 -17.79 -18.55 -1.59
N THR A 245 -16.54 -18.73 -2.01
CA THR A 245 -15.65 -19.78 -1.48
C THR A 245 -15.38 -19.62 0.02
N THR A 246 -15.25 -18.38 0.47
CA THR A 246 -14.88 -18.05 1.85
C THR A 246 -16.08 -17.76 2.76
N GLY A 247 -17.30 -17.72 2.19
CA GLY A 247 -18.54 -17.49 2.92
C GLY A 247 -18.66 -16.09 3.52
N VAL A 248 -17.90 -15.11 3.00
CA VAL A 248 -18.00 -13.72 3.46
C VAL A 248 -19.09 -12.98 2.71
N ARG A 249 -19.56 -11.88 3.30
CA ARG A 249 -20.46 -10.97 2.62
C ARG A 249 -19.78 -10.39 1.37
N LYS A 250 -20.60 -10.03 0.40
CA LYS A 250 -20.15 -9.21 -0.73
C LYS A 250 -19.44 -7.96 -0.19
N ASP A 251 -18.35 -7.56 -0.85
CA ASP A 251 -17.66 -6.30 -0.58
C ASP A 251 -16.79 -6.33 0.69
N ASP A 252 -16.39 -7.53 1.11
CA ASP A 252 -15.55 -7.69 2.28
C ASP A 252 -14.16 -7.06 2.03
N PRO A 253 -13.66 -6.15 2.91
CA PRO A 253 -12.32 -5.55 2.77
C PRO A 253 -11.19 -6.55 2.60
N ARG A 254 -11.34 -7.74 3.18
CA ARG A 254 -10.32 -8.78 3.19
C ARG A 254 -10.18 -9.44 1.83
N SER A 255 -11.12 -9.24 0.90
CA SER A 255 -11.01 -9.67 -0.50
C SER A 255 -9.91 -8.88 -1.23
N ASP A 256 -9.81 -7.57 -1.01
CA ASP A 256 -8.73 -6.75 -1.60
C ASP A 256 -7.34 -7.21 -1.11
N ILE A 257 -7.23 -7.58 0.17
CA ILE A 257 -5.98 -8.13 0.73
C ILE A 257 -5.58 -9.42 0.01
N TYR A 258 -6.53 -10.31 -0.27
CA TYR A 258 -6.25 -11.55 -0.98
C TYR A 258 -5.68 -11.28 -2.38
N PHE A 259 -6.30 -10.40 -3.15
CA PHE A 259 -5.82 -10.09 -4.50
C PHE A 259 -4.53 -9.27 -4.49
N ALA A 260 -4.27 -8.44 -3.47
CA ALA A 260 -2.97 -7.85 -3.23
C ALA A 260 -1.90 -8.93 -2.96
N GLY A 261 -2.24 -9.96 -2.18
CA GLY A 261 -1.40 -11.15 -1.98
C GLY A 261 -1.13 -11.90 -3.28
N CYS A 262 -2.15 -12.07 -4.14
CA CYS A 262 -1.97 -12.66 -5.47
C CYS A 262 -1.02 -11.85 -6.37
N MET A 263 -1.08 -10.52 -6.30
CA MET A 263 -0.14 -9.66 -7.01
C MET A 263 1.27 -9.81 -6.45
N PHE A 264 1.43 -9.92 -5.13
CA PHE A 264 2.74 -10.14 -4.51
C PHE A 264 3.35 -11.48 -4.93
N TYR A 265 2.55 -12.55 -4.91
CA TYR A 265 2.92 -13.86 -5.44
C TYR A 265 3.40 -13.76 -6.89
N HIS A 266 2.65 -13.06 -7.75
CA HIS A 266 2.98 -12.93 -9.17
C HIS A 266 4.26 -12.11 -9.37
N MET A 267 4.47 -11.03 -8.61
CA MET A 267 5.71 -10.26 -8.65
C MET A 267 6.94 -11.13 -8.35
N LEU A 268 6.86 -11.99 -7.34
CA LEU A 268 7.97 -12.84 -6.89
C LEU A 268 8.26 -14.00 -7.84
N THR A 269 7.21 -14.63 -8.38
CA THR A 269 7.34 -15.87 -9.18
C THR A 269 7.35 -15.64 -10.69
N GLY A 270 6.89 -14.47 -11.13
CA GLY A 270 6.63 -14.19 -12.54
C GLY A 270 5.44 -14.96 -13.13
N LYS A 271 4.71 -15.73 -12.31
CA LYS A 271 3.55 -16.53 -12.72
C LYS A 271 2.31 -16.10 -11.92
N PRO A 272 1.15 -15.91 -12.58
CA PRO A 272 -0.08 -15.61 -11.85
C PRO A 272 -0.50 -16.82 -11.00
N PRO A 273 -0.92 -16.62 -9.74
CA PRO A 273 -1.38 -17.74 -8.90
C PRO A 273 -2.71 -18.31 -9.39
N LEU A 274 -3.56 -17.47 -9.99
CA LEU A 274 -4.83 -17.87 -10.57
C LEU A 274 -4.68 -17.94 -12.09
N VAL A 275 -4.86 -19.14 -12.66
CA VAL A 275 -4.75 -19.36 -14.12
C VAL A 275 -5.73 -18.48 -14.88
N GLU A 276 -5.29 -17.84 -15.98
CA GLU A 276 -6.19 -17.03 -16.81
C GLU A 276 -7.18 -17.94 -17.57
N THR A 277 -8.48 -17.66 -17.44
CA THR A 277 -9.54 -18.35 -18.17
C THR A 277 -10.64 -17.36 -18.54
N LYS A 278 -11.38 -17.63 -19.62
CA LYS A 278 -12.59 -16.87 -19.98
C LYS A 278 -13.86 -17.54 -19.44
N ASP A 279 -13.76 -18.79 -19.01
CA ASP A 279 -14.88 -19.57 -18.51
C ASP A 279 -15.33 -19.04 -17.14
N ARG A 280 -16.59 -18.61 -17.07
CA ARG A 280 -17.21 -18.07 -15.85
C ARG A 280 -17.30 -19.12 -14.74
N SER A 281 -17.69 -20.35 -15.07
CA SER A 281 -17.82 -21.45 -14.11
C SER A 281 -16.47 -21.81 -13.49
N GLN A 282 -15.40 -21.82 -14.29
CA GLN A 282 -14.04 -22.02 -13.77
C GLN A 282 -13.60 -20.89 -12.83
N ARG A 283 -13.99 -19.64 -13.10
CA ARG A 283 -13.67 -18.48 -12.22
C ARG A 283 -14.41 -18.49 -10.89
N LEU A 284 -15.65 -18.99 -10.89
CA LEU A 284 -16.47 -19.13 -9.70
C LEU A 284 -16.13 -20.40 -8.89
N SER A 285 -15.40 -21.35 -9.48
CA SER A 285 -15.06 -22.61 -8.83
C SER A 285 -14.18 -22.39 -7.59
N LYS A 286 -14.51 -23.08 -6.51
CA LYS A 286 -13.72 -23.13 -5.28
C LYS A 286 -12.31 -23.67 -5.52
N THR A 287 -12.18 -24.66 -6.41
CA THR A 287 -10.88 -25.31 -6.71
C THR A 287 -9.85 -24.33 -7.25
N ARG A 288 -10.28 -23.26 -7.93
CA ARG A 288 -9.43 -22.19 -8.44
C ARG A 288 -8.58 -21.53 -7.35
N PHE A 289 -9.13 -21.42 -6.14
CA PHE A 289 -8.47 -20.77 -5.01
C PHE A 289 -7.73 -21.77 -4.11
N GLU A 290 -8.14 -23.04 -4.13
CA GLU A 290 -7.54 -24.13 -3.32
C GLU A 290 -6.29 -24.75 -3.99
N GLN A 291 -6.22 -24.74 -5.32
CA GLN A 291 -5.14 -25.38 -6.09
C GLN A 291 -4.04 -24.42 -6.51
N ILE A 292 -3.82 -23.35 -5.73
CA ILE A 292 -2.70 -22.43 -5.98
C ILE A 292 -1.41 -23.11 -5.53
N PRO A 293 -0.39 -23.24 -6.39
CA PRO A 293 0.90 -23.81 -5.99
C PRO A 293 1.51 -23.03 -4.82
N PRO A 294 2.08 -23.71 -3.81
CA PRO A 294 2.91 -23.06 -2.81
C PRO A 294 4.02 -22.24 -3.49
N ILE A 295 4.24 -21.01 -3.02
CA ILE A 295 5.25 -20.13 -3.62
C ILE A 295 6.67 -20.74 -3.54
N THR A 296 6.94 -21.55 -2.52
CA THR A 296 8.20 -22.26 -2.29
C THR A 296 8.49 -23.34 -3.33
N ASP A 297 7.47 -23.85 -4.02
CA ASP A 297 7.65 -24.84 -5.09
C ASP A 297 8.19 -24.17 -6.37
N LEU A 298 7.92 -22.87 -6.54
CA LEU A 298 8.41 -22.06 -7.66
C LEU A 298 9.69 -21.29 -7.32
N GLU A 299 9.80 -20.78 -6.09
CA GLU A 299 10.90 -19.95 -5.62
C GLU A 299 11.36 -20.44 -4.22
N PRO A 300 12.17 -21.52 -4.15
CA PRO A 300 12.59 -22.14 -2.89
C PRO A 300 13.46 -21.26 -1.99
N ASP A 301 14.22 -20.34 -2.59
CA ASP A 301 15.19 -19.48 -1.90
C ASP A 301 14.57 -18.21 -1.29
N LEU A 302 13.24 -18.07 -1.36
CA LEU A 302 12.57 -16.90 -0.79
C LEU A 302 12.74 -16.84 0.73
N PRO A 303 13.00 -15.64 1.30
CA PRO A 303 13.03 -15.46 2.74
C PRO A 303 11.73 -15.92 3.40
N ARG A 304 11.85 -16.69 4.50
CA ARG A 304 10.70 -17.28 5.21
C ARG A 304 9.61 -16.25 5.55
N ARG A 305 9.99 -15.03 5.92
CA ARG A 305 9.04 -13.96 6.26
C ARG A 305 8.24 -13.50 5.05
N VAL A 306 8.86 -13.39 3.87
CA VAL A 306 8.17 -13.04 2.62
C VAL A 306 7.13 -14.11 2.28
N VAL A 307 7.51 -15.39 2.38
CA VAL A 307 6.60 -16.52 2.18
C VAL A 307 5.42 -16.46 3.16
N GLN A 308 5.67 -16.16 4.44
CA GLN A 308 4.62 -16.03 5.46
C GLN A 308 3.65 -14.90 5.15
N VAL A 309 4.13 -13.73 4.71
CA VAL A 309 3.28 -12.59 4.35
C VAL A 309 2.41 -12.91 3.15
N VAL A 310 2.97 -13.50 2.09
CA VAL A 310 2.19 -13.95 0.90
C VAL A 310 1.12 -14.96 1.31
N LYS A 311 1.51 -15.98 2.08
CA LYS A 311 0.60 -17.04 2.53
C LYS A 311 -0.53 -16.50 3.40
N LYS A 312 -0.22 -15.59 4.34
CA LYS A 312 -1.23 -14.99 5.23
C LYS A 312 -2.18 -14.06 4.45
N ALA A 313 -1.70 -13.34 3.44
CA ALA A 313 -2.56 -12.51 2.59
C ALA A 313 -3.53 -13.37 1.74
N MET A 314 -3.04 -14.49 1.21
CA MET A 314 -3.81 -15.41 0.36
C MET A 314 -4.54 -16.54 1.13
N GLU A 315 -4.67 -16.42 2.45
CA GLU A 315 -5.32 -17.44 3.27
C GLU A 315 -6.83 -17.50 2.99
N LEU A 316 -7.39 -18.69 2.74
CA LEU A 316 -8.82 -18.87 2.48
C LEU A 316 -9.64 -18.83 3.77
N ASN A 317 -9.07 -19.28 4.89
CA ASN A 317 -9.69 -19.08 6.19
C ASN A 317 -9.60 -17.60 6.58
N VAL A 318 -10.71 -16.89 6.42
CA VAL A 318 -10.75 -15.44 6.59
C VAL A 318 -10.36 -14.99 8.00
N LYS A 319 -10.57 -15.82 9.03
CA LYS A 319 -10.13 -15.52 10.41
C LYS A 319 -8.61 -15.57 10.58
N ARG A 320 -7.91 -16.27 9.69
CA ARG A 320 -6.44 -16.42 9.67
C ARG A 320 -5.76 -15.45 8.68
N ARG A 321 -6.52 -14.87 7.74
CA ARG A 321 -6.06 -13.76 6.88
C ARG A 321 -5.84 -12.50 7.71
N TYR A 322 -5.11 -11.51 7.18
CA TYR A 322 -5.11 -10.16 7.75
C TYR A 322 -6.54 -9.59 7.79
N GLN A 323 -6.89 -8.94 8.90
CA GLN A 323 -8.24 -8.42 9.14
C GLN A 323 -8.43 -7.00 8.59
N SER A 324 -7.35 -6.28 8.28
CA SER A 324 -7.40 -4.96 7.65
C SER A 324 -6.20 -4.73 6.73
N PRO A 325 -6.33 -3.85 5.71
CA PRO A 325 -5.18 -3.46 4.89
C PRO A 325 -4.07 -2.79 5.70
N ALA A 326 -4.40 -2.11 6.82
CA ALA A 326 -3.42 -1.54 7.73
C ALA A 326 -2.59 -2.62 8.45
N GLU A 327 -3.20 -3.73 8.86
CA GLU A 327 -2.47 -4.89 9.42
C GLU A 327 -1.52 -5.49 8.38
N TYR A 328 -1.98 -5.61 7.13
CA TYR A 328 -1.17 -6.11 6.02
C TYR A 328 0.02 -5.18 5.72
N LEU A 329 -0.23 -3.86 5.66
CA LEU A 329 0.81 -2.85 5.47
C LEU A 329 1.87 -2.90 6.58
N ALA A 330 1.45 -2.99 7.84
CA ALA A 330 2.37 -3.04 8.97
C ALA A 330 3.31 -4.26 8.91
N ASP A 331 2.79 -5.42 8.50
CA ASP A 331 3.60 -6.64 8.38
C ASP A 331 4.56 -6.57 7.18
N LEU A 332 4.14 -5.97 6.05
CA LEU A 332 5.03 -5.68 4.91
C LEU A 332 6.18 -4.74 5.30
N GLN A 333 5.88 -3.66 6.02
CA GLN A 333 6.90 -2.71 6.50
C GLN A 333 7.86 -3.36 7.49
N LEU A 334 7.35 -4.21 8.39
CA LEU A 334 8.17 -4.99 9.31
C LEU A 334 9.06 -5.98 8.55
N CYS A 335 8.51 -6.66 7.54
CA CYS A 335 9.27 -7.56 6.66
C CYS A 335 10.39 -6.81 5.95
N ALA A 336 10.10 -5.69 5.28
CA ALA A 336 11.09 -4.86 4.59
C ALA A 336 12.18 -4.34 5.54
N LYS A 337 11.81 -3.83 6.72
CA LYS A 337 12.78 -3.37 7.72
C LYS A 337 13.74 -4.50 8.12
N ARG A 338 13.20 -5.71 8.34
CA ARG A 338 13.98 -6.88 8.76
C ARG A 338 14.86 -7.44 7.64
N MET A 339 14.46 -7.34 6.38
CA MET A 339 15.29 -7.71 5.23
C MET A 339 16.56 -6.84 5.12
N HIS A 340 16.49 -5.60 5.58
CA HIS A 340 17.62 -4.65 5.56
C HIS A 340 18.35 -4.54 6.91
N THR A 341 17.95 -5.33 7.90
CA THR A 341 18.58 -5.38 9.22
C THR A 341 19.40 -6.67 9.30
N SER A 342 20.67 -6.59 9.72
CA SER A 342 21.51 -7.78 9.85
C SER A 342 20.94 -8.76 10.88
N ASP A 343 21.18 -10.08 10.74
CA ASP A 343 20.72 -11.09 11.70
C ASP A 343 21.17 -10.79 13.14
N ALA A 344 22.34 -10.16 13.30
CA ALA A 344 22.88 -9.71 14.59
C ALA A 344 22.04 -8.57 15.21
N GLU A 345 21.53 -7.64 14.41
CA GLU A 345 20.67 -6.55 14.89
C GLU A 345 19.22 -7.01 15.16
N LEU A 346 18.75 -8.01 14.41
CA LEU A 346 17.48 -8.70 14.65
C LEU A 346 17.48 -9.44 15.99
N ALA A 347 18.57 -10.15 16.32
CA ALA A 347 18.74 -10.80 17.62
C ALA A 347 18.72 -9.79 18.79
N ILE A 348 19.25 -8.58 18.58
CA ILE A 348 19.20 -7.50 19.58
C ILE A 348 17.77 -6.95 19.73
N LEU A 349 17.01 -6.83 18.65
CA LEU A 349 15.62 -6.34 18.69
C LEU A 349 14.62 -7.36 19.22
N GLU A 350 14.91 -8.66 19.08
CA GLU A 350 14.07 -9.75 19.61
C GLU A 350 14.46 -10.17 21.04
N GLU A 351 15.51 -9.57 21.64
CA GLU A 351 15.93 -9.82 23.04
C GLU A 351 14.77 -9.67 24.03
N GLY A 352 13.96 -8.63 23.86
CA GLY A 352 12.81 -8.38 24.71
C GLY A 352 11.60 -9.26 24.44
N ALA A 353 11.51 -9.91 23.27
CA ALA A 353 10.39 -10.76 22.86
C ALA A 353 8.98 -10.18 23.18
N ASN A 354 8.83 -8.84 23.14
CA ASN A 354 7.62 -8.11 23.52
C ASN A 354 7.20 -8.25 25.00
N ARG A 355 8.09 -8.74 25.87
CA ARG A 355 7.91 -8.80 27.33
C ARG A 355 7.87 -7.41 27.93
N ALA A 356 7.09 -7.25 29.00
CA ALA A 356 6.89 -6.01 29.70
C ALA A 356 7.79 -5.89 30.93
N VAL A 357 8.53 -4.78 31.02
CA VAL A 357 9.30 -4.40 32.22
C VAL A 357 8.68 -3.15 32.82
N MET A 358 8.32 -3.21 34.09
CA MET A 358 7.81 -2.05 34.83
C MET A 358 8.94 -1.40 35.63
N ILE A 359 9.17 -0.11 35.40
CA ILE A 359 10.11 0.72 36.14
C ILE A 359 9.34 1.53 37.17
N VAL A 360 9.62 1.27 38.44
CA VAL A 360 9.03 1.94 39.60
C VAL A 360 10.09 2.84 40.22
N ASP A 361 10.09 4.11 39.86
CA ASP A 361 11.17 5.04 40.20
C ASP A 361 10.65 6.47 40.21
N SER A 362 11.03 7.33 41.15
CA SER A 362 10.59 8.74 41.14
C SER A 362 11.45 9.65 40.26
N ASN A 363 12.64 9.20 39.82
CA ASN A 363 13.57 9.98 39.01
C ASN A 363 13.26 9.82 37.51
N ILE A 364 12.80 10.91 36.89
CA ILE A 364 12.39 10.96 35.47
C ILE A 364 13.56 10.66 34.52
N GLU A 365 14.77 11.14 34.82
CA GLU A 365 15.95 10.90 33.95
C GLU A 365 16.28 9.40 33.91
N MET A 366 16.24 8.73 35.06
CA MET A 366 16.47 7.29 35.15
C MET A 366 15.37 6.50 34.44
N GLN A 367 14.10 6.90 34.57
CA GLN A 367 13.00 6.30 33.83
C GLN A 367 13.24 6.38 32.32
N ASP A 368 13.70 7.52 31.80
CA ASP A 368 13.96 7.72 30.38
C ASP A 368 15.18 6.93 29.88
N VAL A 369 16.23 6.80 30.70
CA VAL A 369 17.38 5.94 30.40
C VAL A 369 16.94 4.49 30.23
N PHE A 370 16.16 3.94 31.17
CA PHE A 370 15.62 2.58 31.06
C PHE A 370 14.65 2.44 29.89
N ARG A 371 13.75 3.41 29.72
CA ARG A 371 12.78 3.41 28.61
C ARG A 371 13.48 3.38 27.25
N LYS A 372 14.46 4.25 27.02
CA LYS A 372 15.23 4.29 25.76
C LYS A 372 16.06 3.03 25.58
N GLY A 373 16.76 2.59 26.63
CA GLY A 373 17.64 1.42 26.58
C GLY A 373 16.90 0.11 26.30
N LEU A 374 15.77 -0.12 26.98
CA LEU A 374 14.99 -1.36 26.89
C LEU A 374 14.07 -1.39 25.66
N LYS A 375 13.47 -0.26 25.27
CA LYS A 375 12.70 -0.19 24.01
C LYS A 375 13.59 -0.48 22.79
N LYS A 376 14.86 -0.06 22.83
CA LYS A 376 15.83 -0.32 21.75
C LYS A 376 16.07 -1.81 21.50
N VAL A 377 15.81 -2.66 22.49
CA VAL A 377 16.02 -4.12 22.40
C VAL A 377 14.72 -4.92 22.51
N GLY A 378 13.56 -4.28 22.27
CA GLY A 378 12.28 -4.96 22.09
C GLY A 378 11.45 -5.23 23.35
N TYR A 379 11.76 -4.62 24.50
CA TYR A 379 10.89 -4.68 25.68
C TYR A 379 9.79 -3.60 25.65
N ARG A 380 8.60 -3.94 26.14
CA ARG A 380 7.55 -2.98 26.47
C ARG A 380 7.85 -2.38 27.84
N VAL A 381 8.10 -1.07 27.91
CA VAL A 381 8.47 -0.42 29.19
C VAL A 381 7.27 0.31 29.77
N LEU A 382 6.83 -0.11 30.96
CA LEU A 382 5.85 0.58 31.79
C LEU A 382 6.61 1.41 32.83
N VAL A 383 6.09 2.59 33.15
CA VAL A 383 6.74 3.48 34.11
C VAL A 383 5.72 3.93 35.14
N VAL A 384 6.09 3.86 36.42
CA VAL A 384 5.27 4.27 37.55
C VAL A 384 6.16 5.04 38.53
N SER A 385 5.78 6.26 38.88
CA SER A 385 6.60 7.10 39.78
C SER A 385 6.39 6.82 41.26
N ASP A 386 5.31 6.10 41.60
CA ASP A 386 4.87 5.85 42.97
C ASP A 386 4.86 4.35 43.28
N ALA A 387 5.50 3.97 44.38
CA ALA A 387 5.69 2.58 44.75
C ALA A 387 4.39 1.89 45.16
N SER A 388 3.48 2.59 45.85
CA SER A 388 2.18 2.05 46.27
C SER A 388 1.29 1.79 45.05
N ARG A 389 1.24 2.73 44.10
CA ARG A 389 0.49 2.55 42.84
C ARG A 389 1.01 1.38 42.01
N ALA A 390 2.31 1.11 42.07
CA ALA A 390 2.88 -0.04 41.37
C ALA A 390 2.37 -1.35 41.99
N ILE A 391 2.33 -1.44 43.32
CA ILE A 391 1.78 -2.60 44.02
C ILE A 391 0.30 -2.79 43.72
N ASP A 392 -0.50 -1.73 43.79
CA ASP A 392 -1.94 -1.80 43.52
C ASP A 392 -2.23 -2.29 42.10
N ARG A 393 -1.44 -1.83 41.12
CA ARG A 393 -1.52 -2.30 39.74
C ARG A 393 -1.16 -3.77 39.60
N CYS A 394 -0.18 -4.26 40.34
CA CYS A 394 0.23 -5.66 40.27
C CYS A 394 -0.65 -6.60 41.10
N ASN A 395 -1.53 -6.06 41.96
CA ASN A 395 -2.46 -6.84 42.77
C ASN A 395 -3.74 -7.25 42.02
N THR A 396 -3.90 -6.84 40.75
CA THR A 396 -4.97 -7.33 39.88
C THR A 396 -4.58 -8.70 39.29
N ASN A 397 -5.54 -9.62 39.10
CA ASN A 397 -5.32 -10.98 38.57
C ASN A 397 -4.74 -11.07 37.13
N GLU A 398 -4.38 -9.95 36.51
CA GLU A 398 -3.69 -9.90 35.22
C GLU A 398 -2.21 -9.59 35.41
N THR A 399 -1.33 -10.38 34.77
CA THR A 399 0.11 -10.12 34.74
C THR A 399 0.41 -8.82 34.00
N VAL A 400 0.69 -7.75 34.76
CA VAL A 400 0.94 -6.40 34.21
C VAL A 400 2.35 -6.26 33.63
N ALA A 401 3.33 -6.98 34.18
CA ALA A 401 4.72 -6.97 33.74
C ALA A 401 5.40 -8.33 33.99
N ASP A 402 6.35 -8.69 33.12
CA ASP A 402 7.20 -9.87 33.24
C ASP A 402 8.37 -9.65 34.21
N CYS A 403 8.75 -8.39 34.47
CA CYS A 403 9.71 -8.03 35.50
C CYS A 403 9.42 -6.63 36.05
N VAL A 404 9.63 -6.41 37.35
CA VAL A 404 9.46 -5.11 38.02
C VAL A 404 10.77 -4.62 38.61
N VAL A 405 11.11 -3.36 38.38
CA VAL A 405 12.35 -2.73 38.81
C VAL A 405 12.02 -1.61 39.79
N PHE A 406 12.52 -1.72 41.03
CA PHE A 406 12.26 -0.75 42.09
C PHE A 406 13.49 0.15 42.32
N GLY A 407 13.33 1.43 42.02
CA GLY A 407 14.31 2.51 42.19
C GLY A 407 14.45 3.00 43.63
N CYS A 408 15.00 2.18 44.52
CA CYS A 408 15.18 2.56 45.94
C CYS A 408 16.18 3.73 46.14
N HIS A 409 17.04 4.00 45.16
CA HIS A 409 17.91 5.18 45.17
C HIS A 409 17.16 6.52 45.14
N SER A 410 15.98 6.56 44.53
CA SER A 410 15.14 7.76 44.42
C SER A 410 13.91 7.70 45.33
N LEU A 411 13.36 6.50 45.54
CA LEU A 411 12.20 6.26 46.41
C LEU A 411 12.58 6.12 47.90
N GLY A 412 13.84 5.80 48.22
CA GLY A 412 14.27 5.54 49.59
C GLY A 412 13.59 4.30 50.18
N ARG A 413 13.22 4.34 51.47
CA ARG A 413 12.65 3.19 52.18
C ARG A 413 11.35 2.67 51.57
N SER A 414 10.53 3.53 50.98
CA SER A 414 9.28 3.12 50.33
C SER A 414 9.51 2.18 49.15
N GLY A 415 10.63 2.34 48.43
CA GLY A 415 11.03 1.43 47.35
C GLY A 415 11.40 0.04 47.86
N LEU A 416 12.10 -0.05 48.99
CA LEU A 416 12.43 -1.31 49.65
C LEU A 416 11.18 -2.00 50.22
N GLU A 417 10.30 -1.24 50.88
CA GLU A 417 9.05 -1.75 51.44
C GLU A 417 8.13 -2.29 50.33
N ALA A 418 8.00 -1.57 49.22
CA ALA A 418 7.24 -2.05 48.07
C ALA A 418 7.88 -3.29 47.44
N PHE A 419 9.20 -3.33 47.28
CA PHE A 419 9.90 -4.53 46.78
C PHE A 419 9.65 -5.76 47.66
N ASN A 420 9.69 -5.60 48.99
CA ASN A 420 9.42 -6.69 49.93
C ASN A 420 7.94 -7.10 49.91
N LYS A 421 7.02 -6.13 49.89
CA LYS A 421 5.57 -6.40 49.78
C LYS A 421 5.24 -7.12 48.47
N PHE A 422 5.88 -6.75 47.37
CA PHE A 422 5.78 -7.44 46.08
C PHE A 422 6.26 -8.89 46.15
N ALA A 423 7.14 -9.24 47.11
CA ALA A 423 7.57 -10.61 47.30
C ALA A 423 6.54 -11.49 48.01
N GLU A 424 5.66 -10.89 48.81
CA GLU A 424 4.71 -11.58 49.69
C GLU A 424 3.34 -11.80 49.04
N LEU A 425 2.98 -10.99 48.04
CA LEU A 425 1.67 -11.06 47.38
C LEU A 425 1.55 -12.28 46.47
N ASP A 426 0.44 -13.03 46.58
CA ASP A 426 0.19 -14.24 45.78
C ASP A 426 0.22 -13.98 44.26
N ALA A 427 -0.28 -12.84 43.82
CA ALA A 427 -0.31 -12.44 42.41
C ALA A 427 1.08 -12.17 41.82
N THR A 428 2.08 -11.87 42.65
CA THR A 428 3.41 -11.40 42.21
C THR A 428 4.57 -12.19 42.77
N LYS A 429 4.31 -13.17 43.65
CA LYS A 429 5.34 -14.01 44.29
C LYS A 429 6.25 -14.78 43.32
N ASN A 430 5.81 -14.97 42.08
CA ASN A 430 6.58 -15.64 41.02
C ASN A 430 7.14 -14.69 39.95
N THR A 431 6.80 -13.40 40.02
CA THR A 431 7.23 -12.38 39.06
C THR A 431 8.62 -11.88 39.45
N PRO A 432 9.59 -11.89 38.52
CA PRO A 432 10.93 -11.37 38.79
C PRO A 432 10.96 -9.90 39.20
N ALA A 433 11.81 -9.57 40.18
CA ALA A 433 11.99 -8.20 40.64
C ALA A 433 13.46 -7.82 40.84
N VAL A 434 13.80 -6.56 40.54
CA VAL A 434 15.14 -5.99 40.74
C VAL A 434 15.03 -4.78 41.66
N LEU A 435 15.81 -4.77 42.75
CA LEU A 435 15.96 -3.60 43.62
C LEU A 435 17.22 -2.82 43.25
N LEU A 436 17.07 -1.58 42.78
CA LEU A 436 18.18 -0.68 42.44
C LEU A 436 18.61 0.14 43.67
N LEU A 437 19.83 -0.09 44.15
CA LEU A 437 20.41 0.63 45.29
C LEU A 437 21.57 1.51 44.85
N ALA A 438 21.66 2.73 45.41
CA ALA A 438 22.89 3.52 45.32
C ALA A 438 23.99 2.93 46.24
N GLU A 439 25.26 3.20 45.95
CA GLU A 439 26.40 2.71 46.74
C GLU A 439 26.28 3.05 48.23
N LYS A 440 25.85 4.29 48.55
CA LYS A 440 25.59 4.77 49.92
C LYS A 440 24.47 4.03 50.65
N GLN A 441 23.66 3.25 49.93
CA GLN A 441 22.51 2.49 50.47
C GLN A 441 22.80 0.99 50.59
N ALA A 442 24.06 0.56 50.50
CA ALA A 442 24.43 -0.86 50.56
C ALA A 442 23.85 -1.60 51.78
N ALA A 443 23.69 -0.92 52.92
CA ALA A 443 23.08 -1.48 54.14
C ALA A 443 21.60 -1.85 53.99
N LEU A 444 20.88 -1.33 53.00
CA LEU A 444 19.49 -1.71 52.73
C LEU A 444 19.38 -3.08 52.04
N ALA A 445 20.46 -3.57 51.42
CA ALA A 445 20.45 -4.86 50.72
C ALA A 445 20.16 -6.04 51.66
N SER A 446 20.65 -5.99 52.91
CA SER A 446 20.40 -7.03 53.93
C SER A 446 18.95 -7.08 54.42
N LYS A 447 18.16 -6.03 54.13
CA LYS A 447 16.75 -5.92 54.50
C LYS A 447 15.81 -6.27 53.34
N ALA A 448 16.34 -6.61 52.17
CA ALA A 448 15.56 -6.95 50.99
C ALA A 448 15.17 -8.43 50.99
N SER A 449 13.92 -8.73 50.62
CA SER A 449 13.40 -10.08 50.46
C SER A 449 13.90 -10.69 49.14
N LEU A 450 15.12 -11.23 49.17
CA LEU A 450 15.80 -11.82 48.01
C LEU A 450 15.40 -13.28 47.77
N GLY A 451 15.64 -13.75 46.54
CA GLY A 451 15.39 -15.13 46.14
C GLY A 451 15.87 -15.37 44.70
N GLU A 452 15.55 -16.53 44.13
CA GLU A 452 16.01 -16.91 42.79
C GLU A 452 15.63 -15.90 41.69
N LYS A 453 14.42 -15.35 41.78
CA LYS A 453 13.89 -14.33 40.86
C LYS A 453 13.93 -12.90 41.41
N ARG A 454 14.59 -12.68 42.55
CA ARG A 454 14.61 -11.38 43.25
C ARG A 454 16.01 -10.99 43.66
N VAL A 455 16.51 -9.92 43.05
CA VAL A 455 17.92 -9.55 43.14
C VAL A 455 18.09 -8.07 43.42
N VAL A 456 19.22 -7.72 44.02
CA VAL A 456 19.68 -6.34 44.16
C VAL A 456 20.69 -6.04 43.04
N ALA A 457 20.57 -4.87 42.43
CA ALA A 457 21.58 -4.32 41.54
C ALA A 457 22.04 -2.95 42.05
N LYS A 458 23.36 -2.74 42.09
CA LYS A 458 23.97 -1.52 42.63
C LYS A 458 24.25 -0.52 41.50
N LEU A 459 24.01 0.76 41.77
CA LEU A 459 24.36 1.86 40.86
C LEU A 459 25.78 2.39 41.18
N PRO A 460 26.55 2.85 40.17
CA PRO A 460 26.18 2.96 38.75
C PRO A 460 26.16 1.60 38.04
N LEU A 461 25.14 1.39 37.19
CA LEU A 461 24.93 0.14 36.46
C LEU A 461 24.85 0.42 34.96
N LYS A 462 25.68 -0.24 34.15
CA LYS A 462 25.61 -0.06 32.69
C LYS A 462 24.39 -0.80 32.14
N MET A 463 23.76 -0.24 31.11
CA MET A 463 22.59 -0.86 30.47
C MET A 463 22.87 -2.28 29.95
N LYS A 464 24.11 -2.57 29.51
CA LYS A 464 24.53 -3.93 29.10
C LYS A 464 24.46 -4.93 30.26
N GLU A 465 24.90 -4.53 31.46
CA GLU A 465 24.87 -5.36 32.67
C GLU A 465 23.44 -5.58 33.14
N PHE A 466 22.63 -4.52 33.12
CA PHE A 466 21.21 -4.60 33.46
C PHE A 466 20.42 -5.53 32.52
N ARG A 467 20.67 -5.47 31.21
CA ARG A 467 20.09 -6.42 30.24
C ARG A 467 20.51 -7.87 30.51
N GLY A 468 21.77 -8.10 30.86
CA GLY A 468 22.24 -9.42 31.28
C GLY A 468 21.47 -9.94 32.50
N LEU A 469 21.20 -9.08 33.48
CA LEU A 469 20.38 -9.39 34.65
C LEU A 469 18.94 -9.76 34.27
N LEU A 470 18.29 -8.97 33.40
CA LEU A 470 16.94 -9.25 32.92
C LEU A 470 16.86 -10.58 32.18
N ARG A 471 17.81 -10.88 31.29
CA ARG A 471 17.84 -12.15 30.55
C ARG A 471 17.89 -13.36 31.48
N ARG A 472 18.74 -13.29 32.51
CA ARG A 472 18.86 -14.32 33.56
C ARG A 472 17.55 -14.50 34.32
N LEU A 473 16.93 -13.40 34.76
CA LEU A 473 15.70 -13.43 35.54
C LEU A 473 14.47 -13.92 34.74
N LEU A 474 14.44 -13.61 33.45
CA LEU A 474 13.34 -13.97 32.54
C LEU A 474 13.55 -15.33 31.84
N GLY A 475 14.59 -16.09 32.20
CA GLY A 475 14.86 -17.43 31.66
C GLY A 475 15.21 -17.45 30.17
N THR A 476 15.79 -16.37 29.65
CA THR A 476 16.22 -16.28 28.24
C THR A 476 17.67 -16.73 28.17
N GLN A 477 17.91 -18.04 28.03
CA GLN A 477 19.21 -18.52 27.60
C GLN A 477 19.41 -18.10 26.14
N ALA A 478 20.42 -17.28 25.89
CA ALA A 478 20.96 -17.17 24.55
C ALA A 478 21.49 -18.55 24.17
N GLN A 479 21.03 -19.08 23.03
CA GLN A 479 21.79 -20.11 22.34
C GLN A 479 23.10 -19.45 21.92
N ASP A 480 24.17 -19.72 22.64
CA ASP A 480 25.52 -19.50 22.14
C ASP A 480 25.77 -20.55 21.05
N ALA A 481 25.66 -20.12 19.78
CA ALA A 481 26.24 -20.76 18.61
C ALA A 481 26.50 -19.69 17.53
#